data_AF-A0A8S9MRX5-F1
#
_entry.id   AF-A0A8S9MRX5-F1
#
_cell.length_a   1.000
_cell.length_b   1.000
_cell.length_c   1.000
_cell.angle_alpha   90.00
_cell.angle_beta   90.00
_cell.angle_gamma   90.00
#
_symmetry.space_group_name_H-M   'P 1'
#
loop_
_entity.id
_entity.type
_entity.pdbx_description
1 polymer ?
#
loop_
_entity_poly.entity_id
_entity_poly.type
_entity_poly.pdbx_seq_one_letter_code
_entity_poly.pdbx_strand_id
1 'polypeptide(L)'
;MYRTGEFGYTRLVANKEKLTVSFVGNHDGEVHDTVEMLVSGEVISGSKEDTVNTVAASATLVGKAESNVSWYVKGAGLMVMGVLLGFIIGFFTKGKKGSSSGTRWIPVKNEET
;
A
#
# COMPACT_ATOMS: atom_id res chain seq x y z
N MET A 1 -15.19 22.36 10.87
CA MET A 1 -15.78 23.31 9.91
C MET A 1 -15.14 24.66 10.14
N TYR A 2 -14.40 25.18 9.17
CA TYR A 2 -13.82 26.52 9.26
C TYR A 2 -14.92 27.58 9.10
N ARG A 3 -14.86 28.63 9.92
CA ARG A 3 -15.76 29.78 9.91
C ARG A 3 -14.94 31.00 10.29
N THR A 4 -15.19 32.12 9.62
CA THR A 4 -14.51 33.40 9.90
C THR A 4 -15.53 34.53 9.93
N GLY A 5 -15.28 35.53 10.79
CA GLY A 5 -16.03 36.79 10.85
C GLY A 5 -15.35 37.93 10.09
N GLU A 6 -14.23 37.65 9.43
CA GLU A 6 -13.42 38.64 8.74
C GLU A 6 -13.79 38.76 7.26
N PHE A 7 -13.61 39.96 6.70
CA PHE A 7 -13.81 40.19 5.27
C PHE A 7 -12.65 39.61 4.47
N GLY A 8 -12.98 38.92 3.39
CA GLY A 8 -12.04 38.25 2.50
C GLY A 8 -12.72 37.77 1.24
N TYR A 9 -12.01 36.96 0.46
CA TYR A 9 -12.54 36.32 -0.72
C TYR A 9 -12.05 34.87 -0.85
N THR A 10 -12.84 34.07 -1.54
CA THR A 10 -12.47 32.70 -1.89
C THR A 10 -11.75 32.68 -3.23
N ARG A 11 -10.57 32.07 -3.27
CA ARG A 11 -9.82 31.81 -4.49
C ARG A 11 -9.90 30.33 -4.84
N LEU A 12 -10.33 30.06 -6.07
CA LEU A 12 -10.47 28.73 -6.66
C LEU A 12 -9.39 28.52 -7.71
N VAL A 13 -8.56 27.49 -7.54
CA VAL A 13 -7.54 27.10 -8.51
C VAL A 13 -7.76 25.64 -8.88
N ALA A 14 -8.15 25.41 -10.13
CA ALA A 14 -8.41 24.06 -10.65
C ALA A 14 -7.32 23.64 -11.64
N ASN A 15 -6.85 22.41 -11.52
CA ASN A 15 -6.03 21.75 -12.52
C ASN A 15 -6.57 20.34 -12.80
N LYS A 16 -5.85 19.54 -13.61
CA LYS A 16 -6.30 18.20 -14.00
C LYS A 16 -6.34 17.19 -12.85
N GLU A 17 -5.72 17.50 -11.71
CA GLU A 17 -5.52 16.57 -10.59
C GLU A 17 -6.34 16.97 -9.36
N LYS A 18 -6.55 18.27 -9.14
CA LYS A 18 -7.24 18.81 -7.96
C LYS A 18 -7.87 20.17 -8.17
N LEU A 19 -8.84 20.47 -7.31
CA LEU A 19 -9.39 21.79 -7.04
C LEU A 19 -8.91 22.27 -5.67
N THR A 20 -8.17 23.37 -5.64
CA THR A 20 -7.76 24.05 -4.41
C THR A 20 -8.70 25.22 -4.13
N VAL A 21 -9.31 25.21 -2.95
CA VAL A 21 -10.16 26.28 -2.42
C VAL A 21 -9.41 26.95 -1.28
N SER A 22 -9.15 28.24 -1.40
CA SER A 22 -8.45 29.01 -0.36
C SER A 22 -9.25 30.24 0.03
N PHE A 23 -9.31 30.57 1.31
CA PHE A 23 -9.87 31.83 1.80
C PHE A 23 -8.74 32.82 2.07
N VAL A 24 -8.82 33.99 1.45
CA VAL A 24 -7.83 35.07 1.56
C VAL A 24 -8.43 36.24 2.32
N GLY A 25 -7.76 36.70 3.37
CA GLY A 25 -8.17 37.85 4.16
C GLY A 25 -7.92 39.15 3.41
N ASN A 26 -8.86 40.10 3.45
CA ASN A 26 -8.65 41.42 2.83
C ASN A 26 -7.72 42.33 3.65
N HIS A 27 -7.51 42.01 4.93
CA HIS A 27 -6.76 42.86 5.85
C HIS A 27 -5.24 42.69 5.71
N ASP A 28 -4.80 41.47 5.41
CA ASP A 28 -3.40 41.07 5.27
C ASP A 28 -3.06 40.54 3.86
N GLY A 29 -4.07 40.16 3.08
CA GLY A 29 -3.88 39.50 1.79
C GLY A 29 -3.40 38.05 1.93
N GLU A 30 -3.39 37.49 3.13
CA GLU A 30 -2.88 36.16 3.40
C GLU A 30 -3.97 35.09 3.32
N VAL A 31 -3.53 33.85 3.12
CA VAL A 31 -4.41 32.68 3.12
C VAL A 31 -4.63 32.22 4.55
N HIS A 32 -5.89 32.17 4.98
CA HIS A 32 -6.28 31.77 6.33
C HIS A 32 -6.76 30.33 6.42
N ASP A 33 -7.28 29.79 5.33
CA ASP A 33 -7.69 28.39 5.22
C ASP A 33 -7.49 27.87 3.79
N THR A 34 -7.20 26.57 3.66
CA THR A 34 -7.06 25.91 2.35
C THR A 34 -7.57 24.48 2.40
N VAL A 35 -8.40 24.14 1.42
CA VAL A 35 -8.92 22.80 1.21
C VAL A 35 -8.61 22.37 -0.21
N GLU A 36 -8.03 21.18 -0.35
CA GLU A 36 -7.76 20.56 -1.64
C GLU A 36 -8.71 19.39 -1.87
N MET A 37 -9.41 19.41 -2.99
CA MET A 37 -10.30 18.34 -3.43
C MET A 37 -9.66 17.66 -4.63
N LEU A 38 -9.22 16.41 -4.45
CA LEU A 38 -8.65 15.60 -5.52
C LEU A 38 -9.76 15.15 -6.47
N VAL A 39 -9.43 14.89 -7.73
CA VAL A 39 -10.38 14.33 -8.73
C VAL A 39 -10.96 12.99 -8.28
N SER A 40 -10.27 12.24 -7.42
CA SER A 40 -10.77 11.02 -6.79
C SER A 40 -11.91 11.26 -5.78
N GLY A 41 -12.24 12.52 -5.47
CA GLY A 41 -13.23 12.92 -4.48
C GLY A 41 -12.70 12.95 -3.04
N GLU A 42 -11.40 12.71 -2.84
CA GLU A 42 -10.74 12.82 -1.54
C GLU A 42 -10.43 14.29 -1.21
N VAL A 43 -10.71 14.70 0.04
CA VAL A 43 -10.58 16.10 0.49
C VAL A 43 -9.52 16.19 1.58
N ILE A 44 -8.51 17.03 1.35
CA ILE A 44 -7.41 17.29 2.29
C ILE A 44 -7.54 18.73 2.78
N SER A 45 -7.79 18.93 4.07
CA SER A 45 -7.80 20.26 4.70
C SER A 45 -6.43 20.58 5.28
N GLY A 46 -5.83 21.70 4.88
CA GLY A 46 -4.58 22.20 5.44
C GLY A 46 -4.84 23.22 6.55
N SER A 47 -4.57 22.85 7.79
CA SER A 47 -4.45 23.80 8.92
C SER A 47 -2.98 24.22 9.06
N LYS A 48 -2.72 25.53 9.21
CA LYS A 48 -1.38 26.12 9.41
C LYS A 48 -0.56 25.28 10.40
N GLU A 49 0.50 24.64 9.90
CA GLU A 49 1.48 23.93 10.70
C GLU A 49 2.52 24.97 11.13
N ASP A 50 2.52 25.31 12.42
CA ASP A 50 3.64 26.03 13.02
C ASP A 50 4.92 25.22 12.78
N THR A 51 5.91 25.89 12.25
CA THR A 51 7.23 25.33 11.94
C THR A 51 7.84 24.68 13.18
N VAL A 52 7.88 23.34 13.20
CA VAL A 52 8.84 22.59 14.02
C VAL A 52 9.45 21.50 13.16
N ASN A 53 10.68 21.75 12.69
CA ASN A 53 11.56 20.70 12.22
C ASN A 53 11.72 19.64 13.31
N THR A 54 11.09 18.48 13.15
CA THR A 54 11.54 17.23 13.77
C THR A 54 11.54 16.14 12.72
N VAL A 55 12.75 15.65 12.47
CA VAL A 55 13.12 14.57 11.56
C VAL A 55 12.32 13.28 11.78
N ALA A 56 12.02 12.62 10.65
CA ALA A 56 11.74 11.20 10.47
C ALA A 56 10.48 10.60 11.10
N ALA A 57 9.38 10.62 10.33
CA ALA A 57 8.50 9.46 10.19
C ALA A 57 7.73 9.57 8.87
N SER A 58 8.13 8.78 7.88
CA SER A 58 7.30 8.31 6.78
C SER A 58 6.31 9.32 6.20
N ALA A 59 6.84 10.32 5.50
CA ALA A 59 6.10 11.00 4.44
C ALA A 59 5.88 9.99 3.29
N THR A 60 5.02 9.02 3.55
CA THR A 60 4.35 8.21 2.55
C THR A 60 3.42 9.17 1.81
N LEU A 61 4.01 9.88 0.84
CA LEU A 61 3.32 10.63 -0.20
C LEU A 61 2.53 9.62 -1.07
N VAL A 62 1.49 9.03 -0.48
CA VAL A 62 0.49 8.25 -1.20
C VAL A 62 -0.48 9.27 -1.77
N GLY A 63 -0.06 9.88 -2.87
CA GLY A 63 -1.00 10.37 -3.87
C GLY A 63 -1.79 9.15 -4.35
N LYS A 64 -3.05 9.05 -3.96
CA LYS A 64 -3.94 7.91 -4.27
C LYS A 64 -4.38 7.94 -5.74
N ALA A 65 -3.41 7.80 -6.65
CA ALA A 65 -3.65 7.42 -8.04
C ALA A 65 -3.56 5.89 -8.27
N GLU A 66 -3.31 5.12 -7.20
CA GLU A 66 -2.95 3.68 -7.28
C GLU A 66 -4.02 2.72 -6.72
N SER A 67 -5.30 3.09 -6.66
CA SER A 67 -6.32 2.19 -6.07
C SER A 67 -6.50 0.88 -6.87
N ASN A 68 -6.39 0.93 -8.21
CA ASN A 68 -6.45 -0.27 -9.04
C ASN A 68 -5.12 -1.04 -9.08
N VAL A 69 -3.99 -0.34 -9.16
CA VAL A 69 -2.65 -0.97 -9.20
C VAL A 69 -2.35 -1.71 -7.91
N SER A 70 -2.72 -1.14 -6.75
CA SER A 70 -2.57 -1.79 -5.45
C SER A 70 -3.33 -3.13 -5.35
N TRP A 71 -4.51 -3.23 -5.97
CA TRP A 71 -5.27 -4.49 -5.98
C TRP A 71 -4.59 -5.58 -6.78
N TYR A 72 -4.06 -5.26 -7.97
CA TYR A 72 -3.31 -6.21 -8.79
C TYR A 72 -2.00 -6.62 -8.12
N VAL A 73 -1.27 -5.68 -7.52
CA VAL A 73 -0.03 -5.97 -6.77
C VAL A 73 -0.32 -6.86 -5.56
N LYS A 74 -1.42 -6.62 -4.84
CA LYS A 74 -1.85 -7.46 -3.72
C LYS A 74 -2.25 -8.87 -4.16
N GLY A 75 -3.01 -8.99 -5.25
CA GLY A 75 -3.42 -10.28 -5.81
C GLY A 75 -2.25 -11.09 -6.38
N ALA A 76 -1.41 -10.46 -7.20
CA ALA A 76 -0.21 -11.07 -7.77
C ALA A 76 0.79 -11.46 -6.69
N GLY A 77 0.96 -10.62 -5.65
CA GLY A 77 1.82 -10.89 -4.51
C GLY A 77 1.39 -12.14 -3.73
N LEU A 78 0.09 -12.31 -3.48
CA LEU A 78 -0.46 -13.53 -2.86
C LEU A 78 -0.22 -14.78 -3.72
N MET A 79 -0.38 -14.65 -5.05
CA MET A 79 -0.11 -15.72 -6.01
C MET A 79 1.35 -16.17 -5.96
N VAL A 80 2.29 -15.22 -6.05
CA VAL A 80 3.74 -15.50 -6.00
C VAL A 80 4.14 -16.10 -4.66
N MET A 81 3.62 -15.59 -3.54
CA MET A 81 3.87 -16.15 -2.21
C MET A 81 3.36 -17.58 -2.09
N GLY A 82 2.16 -17.87 -2.59
CA GLY A 82 1.59 -19.23 -2.58
C GLY A 82 2.46 -20.22 -3.35
N VAL A 83 2.93 -19.84 -4.55
CA VAL A 83 3.83 -20.68 -5.37
C VAL A 83 5.16 -20.91 -4.66
N LEU A 84 5.76 -19.87 -4.08
CA LEU A 84 7.04 -19.97 -3.38
C LEU A 84 6.93 -20.88 -2.14
N LEU A 85 5.92 -20.68 -1.30
CA LEU A 85 5.69 -21.52 -0.12
C LEU A 85 5.43 -22.97 -0.53
N GLY A 86 4.60 -23.20 -1.55
CA GLY A 86 4.33 -24.53 -2.09
C GLY A 86 5.60 -25.22 -2.61
N PHE A 87 6.46 -24.49 -3.32
CA PHE A 87 7.75 -25.00 -3.79
C PHE A 87 8.68 -25.38 -2.64
N ILE A 88 8.83 -24.53 -1.63
CA ILE A 88 9.69 -24.80 -0.46
C ILE A 88 9.20 -26.04 0.29
N ILE A 89 7.89 -26.12 0.57
CA ILE A 89 7.28 -27.27 1.25
C ILE A 89 7.45 -28.56 0.43
N GLY A 90 7.23 -28.48 -0.89
CA GLY A 90 7.42 -29.58 -1.83
C GLY A 90 8.87 -30.05 -1.91
N PHE A 91 9.82 -29.12 -1.89
CA PHE A 91 11.26 -29.41 -1.94
C PHE A 91 11.72 -30.20 -0.72
N PHE A 92 11.33 -29.78 0.49
CA PHE A 92 11.68 -30.49 1.72
C PHE A 92 10.95 -31.83 1.88
N THR A 93 9.72 -31.95 1.36
CA THR A 93 8.98 -33.23 1.39
C THR A 93 9.56 -34.26 0.41
N LYS A 94 10.10 -33.82 -0.74
CA LYS A 94 10.78 -34.73 -1.69
C LYS A 94 12.09 -35.30 -1.14
N GLY A 95 12.80 -34.54 -0.30
CA GLY A 95 14.00 -35.00 0.40
C GLY A 95 13.76 -36.10 1.44
N LYS A 96 12.51 -36.33 1.86
CA LYS A 96 12.16 -37.33 2.89
C LYS A 96 11.70 -38.68 2.33
N LYS A 97 11.94 -38.94 1.04
CA LYS A 97 11.77 -40.28 0.43
C LYS A 97 13.12 -40.80 -0.06
N GLY A 98 14.04 -40.95 0.88
CA GLY A 98 15.40 -41.44 0.64
C GLY A 98 15.97 -42.30 1.77
N SER A 99 15.15 -42.77 2.71
CA SER A 99 15.58 -43.83 3.64
C SER A 99 14.38 -44.66 4.08
N SER A 100 14.55 -45.99 3.98
CA SER A 100 13.58 -47.06 4.23
C SER A 100 12.43 -47.24 3.21
N SER A 101 12.74 -47.19 1.90
CA SER A 101 12.13 -48.20 1.03
C SER A 101 12.79 -49.52 1.43
N GLY A 102 12.05 -50.36 2.13
CA GLY A 102 12.48 -51.71 2.45
C GLY A 102 12.69 -52.49 1.15
N THR A 103 13.88 -52.41 0.59
CA THR A 103 14.44 -53.40 -0.31
C THR A 103 14.68 -54.68 0.49
N ARG A 104 13.61 -55.26 1.04
CA ARG A 104 13.60 -56.60 1.60
C ARG A 104 13.50 -57.53 0.39
N TRP A 105 14.64 -57.74 -0.25
CA TRP A 105 14.83 -58.91 -1.10
C TRP A 105 14.48 -60.13 -0.26
N ILE A 106 13.41 -60.83 -0.62
CA ILE A 106 13.09 -62.12 -0.03
C ILE A 106 13.95 -63.14 -0.80
N PRO A 107 14.95 -63.78 -0.18
CA PRO A 107 15.68 -64.84 -0.85
C PRO A 107 14.72 -66.02 -1.07
N VAL A 108 14.48 -66.35 -2.33
CA VAL A 108 13.78 -67.60 -2.71
C VAL A 108 14.70 -68.75 -2.31
N LYS A 109 14.21 -69.62 -1.43
CA LYS A 109 14.84 -70.91 -1.16
C LYS A 109 14.46 -71.86 -2.28
N ASN A 110 15.41 -72.19 -3.15
CA ASN A 110 15.27 -73.31 -4.07
C ASN A 110 15.68 -74.57 -3.30
N GLU A 111 14.70 -75.41 -3.00
CA GLU A 111 14.93 -76.80 -2.61
C GLU A 111 14.90 -77.65 -3.88
N GLU A 112 16.08 -77.94 -4.41
CA GLU A 112 16.25 -78.98 -5.43
C GLU A 112 16.44 -80.33 -4.73
N THR A 113 15.90 -81.35 -5.37
CA THR A 113 15.52 -82.68 -4.87
C THR A 113 16.71 -83.60 -4.60
#